data_AF-A0A916NAK5-F1
#
_entry.id   AF-A0A916NAK5-F1
#
_cell.length_a   1.000
_cell.length_b   1.000
_cell.length_c   1.000
_cell.angle_alpha   90.00
_cell.angle_beta   90.00
_cell.angle_gamma   90.00
#
_symmetry.space_group_name_H-M   'P 1'
#
loop_
_entity.id
_entity.type
_entity.pdbx_description
1 polymer ?
#
loop_
_entity_poly.entity_id
_entity_poly.type
_entity_poly.pdbx_seq_one_letter_code
_entity_poly.pdbx_strand_id
1 'polypeptide(L)'
;MFDQIRSDLRIKPRVSAVLVITALLMTVMLIIAPQLRLNYGVHDSLGVSFTTRMTVPFCHGYSTTTTIIHLLANVVLFYFVASFLEKVIGSFRFLVATLISYVAYILIHRLLLMIGHGLTPLIMTYSGMMFIVLFEGRYVKTNTVFDDYYKTLWGIQIALWLVAPVVFSIIPIYFDAQSDLVGKIVLGNTAHFVCGILGILLGFVFRNHIRKKLVQYTRKKYIKHDWMDDKAWYFSFGFMLFLILKIFLF
;
A
#
# COMPACT_ATOMS: atom_id res chain seq x y z
N MET A 1 -3.27 16.58 -16.56
CA MET A 1 -4.49 15.83 -16.15
C MET A 1 -4.23 15.14 -14.84
N PHE A 2 -3.25 14.24 -14.80
CA PHE A 2 -2.88 13.54 -13.57
C PHE A 2 -2.39 14.47 -12.46
N ASP A 3 -1.60 15.50 -12.80
CA ASP A 3 -1.23 16.54 -11.83
C ASP A 3 -2.45 17.26 -11.25
N GLN A 4 -3.40 17.63 -12.12
CA GLN A 4 -4.64 18.29 -11.73
C GLN A 4 -5.55 17.38 -10.88
N ILE A 5 -5.58 16.07 -11.13
CA ILE A 5 -6.29 15.09 -10.29
C ILE A 5 -5.60 15.00 -8.92
N ARG A 6 -4.26 14.94 -8.91
CA ARG A 6 -3.46 14.88 -7.68
C ARG A 6 -3.67 16.12 -6.82
N SER A 7 -3.68 17.31 -7.41
CA SER A 7 -3.88 18.58 -6.69
C SER A 7 -5.34 18.92 -6.39
N ASP A 8 -6.32 18.18 -6.92
CA ASP A 8 -7.74 18.44 -6.64
C ASP A 8 -8.08 18.17 -5.16
N LEU A 9 -8.26 19.25 -4.40
CA LEU A 9 -8.58 19.22 -2.96
C LEU A 9 -10.03 18.82 -2.66
N ARG A 10 -10.92 18.87 -3.67
CA ARG A 10 -12.33 18.46 -3.52
C ARG A 10 -12.42 16.96 -3.29
N ILE A 11 -11.44 16.21 -3.79
CA ILE A 11 -11.36 14.76 -3.69
C ILE A 11 -10.31 14.40 -2.65
N LYS A 12 -10.75 14.03 -1.45
CA LYS A 12 -9.87 13.72 -0.32
C LYS A 12 -9.62 12.21 -0.24
N PRO A 13 -8.37 11.74 -0.32
CA PRO A 13 -8.04 10.31 -0.21
C PRO A 13 -8.07 9.88 1.26
N ARG A 14 -9.28 9.74 1.81
CA ARG A 14 -9.52 9.55 3.25
C ARG A 14 -9.09 8.16 3.72
N VAL A 15 -9.35 7.11 2.93
CA VAL A 15 -8.97 5.74 3.32
C VAL A 15 -7.44 5.65 3.38
N SER A 16 -6.76 6.24 2.40
CA SER A 16 -5.31 6.34 2.37
C SER A 16 -4.76 7.05 3.61
N ALA A 17 -5.37 8.18 3.99
CA ALA A 17 -4.97 8.92 5.18
C ALA A 17 -5.13 8.07 6.46
N VAL A 18 -6.25 7.35 6.60
CA VAL A 18 -6.47 6.45 7.75
C VAL A 18 -5.40 5.36 7.81
N LEU A 19 -5.03 4.73 6.69
CA LEU A 19 -3.98 3.69 6.68
C LEU A 19 -2.61 4.25 7.10
N VAL A 20 -2.26 5.45 6.61
CA VAL A 20 -1.02 6.14 7.00
C VAL A 20 -1.03 6.47 8.50
N ILE A 21 -2.11 7.07 9.00
CA ILE A 21 -2.24 7.38 10.43
C ILE A 21 -2.17 6.10 11.27
N THR A 22 -2.77 5.00 10.80
CA THR A 22 -2.70 3.70 11.47
C THR A 22 -1.25 3.22 11.59
N ALA A 23 -0.48 3.29 10.51
CA ALA A 23 0.95 2.92 10.52
C ALA A 23 1.80 3.86 11.40
N LEU A 24 1.53 5.17 11.40
CA LEU A 24 2.20 6.14 12.25
C LEU A 24 1.94 5.86 13.73
N LEU A 25 0.67 5.70 14.13
CA LEU A 25 0.28 5.41 15.50
C LEU A 25 0.87 4.09 15.99
N MET A 26 0.79 3.05 15.16
CA MET A 26 1.40 1.75 15.43
C MET A 26 2.91 1.88 15.67
N THR A 27 3.60 2.65 14.84
CA THR A 27 5.04 2.85 14.97
C THR A 27 5.40 3.62 16.25
N VAL A 28 4.70 4.71 16.54
CA VAL A 28 4.89 5.51 17.77
C VAL A 28 4.66 4.64 19.01
N MET A 29 3.59 3.85 19.01
CA MET A 29 3.27 2.93 20.09
C MET A 29 4.41 1.91 20.34
N LEU A 30 4.97 1.31 19.28
CA LEU A 30 6.06 0.35 19.42
C LEU A 30 7.43 0.97 19.77
N ILE A 31 7.59 2.28 19.61
CA ILE A 31 8.76 3.02 20.08
C ILE A 31 8.61 3.34 21.57
N ILE A 32 7.43 3.81 22.00
CA ILE A 32 7.15 4.19 23.39
C ILE A 32 7.06 2.96 24.30
N ALA A 33 6.50 1.86 23.81
CA ALA A 33 6.30 0.63 24.55
C ALA A 33 6.87 -0.58 23.78
N PRO A 34 8.22 -0.76 23.75
CA PRO A 34 8.87 -1.82 23.00
C PRO A 34 8.43 -3.24 23.37
N GLN A 35 7.97 -3.46 24.61
CA GLN A 35 7.42 -4.74 25.06
C GLN A 35 6.20 -5.20 24.25
N LEU A 36 5.45 -4.25 23.65
CA LEU A 36 4.32 -4.59 22.79
C LEU A 36 4.76 -5.30 21.50
N ARG A 37 6.04 -5.20 21.10
CA ARG A 37 6.54 -5.89 19.91
C ARG A 37 6.28 -7.39 19.95
N LEU A 38 6.24 -8.03 21.13
CA LEU A 38 5.88 -9.45 21.30
C LEU A 38 4.45 -9.77 20.86
N ASN A 39 3.55 -8.80 20.97
CA ASN A 39 2.14 -8.95 20.64
C ASN A 39 1.84 -8.54 19.20
N TYR A 40 2.74 -7.80 18.54
CA TYR A 40 2.61 -7.37 17.15
C TYR A 40 3.65 -8.06 16.27
N GLY A 41 3.45 -8.11 14.95
CA GLY A 41 4.29 -8.91 14.02
C GLY A 41 5.73 -8.39 13.83
N VAL A 42 6.49 -8.24 14.91
CA VAL A 42 7.86 -7.69 14.96
C VAL A 42 8.87 -8.74 15.42
N HIS A 43 8.45 -9.96 15.81
CA HIS A 43 9.35 -10.99 16.33
C HIS A 43 9.43 -12.30 15.53
N ASP A 44 10.62 -12.87 15.67
CA ASP A 44 11.27 -13.89 14.87
C ASP A 44 11.03 -15.29 15.45
N SER A 45 9.77 -15.68 15.66
CA SER A 45 9.45 -17.03 16.17
C SER A 45 8.48 -17.77 15.27
N LEU A 46 8.77 -19.06 15.05
CA LEU A 46 7.95 -20.00 14.26
C LEU A 46 6.52 -20.23 14.84
N GLY A 47 6.11 -19.49 15.89
CA GLY A 47 4.82 -19.60 16.58
C GLY A 47 3.91 -18.38 16.50
N VAL A 48 4.24 -17.33 15.71
CA VAL A 48 3.42 -16.11 15.65
C VAL A 48 1.97 -16.43 15.21
N SER A 49 1.01 -16.09 16.08
CA SER A 49 -0.43 -16.32 15.87
C SER A 49 -0.95 -15.60 14.63
N PHE A 50 -2.08 -16.06 14.10
CA PHE A 50 -2.72 -15.41 12.95
C PHE A 50 -3.09 -13.95 13.24
N THR A 51 -3.66 -13.67 14.41
CA THR A 51 -4.00 -12.31 14.87
C THR A 51 -2.77 -11.42 15.01
N THR A 52 -1.60 -11.99 15.29
CA THR A 52 -0.32 -11.27 15.26
C THR A 52 0.16 -10.95 13.85
N ARG A 53 0.00 -11.87 12.90
CA ARG A 53 0.31 -11.60 11.49
C ARG A 53 -0.58 -10.53 10.86
N MET A 54 -1.82 -10.40 11.34
CA MET A 54 -2.74 -9.34 10.88
C MET A 54 -2.22 -7.91 11.12
N THR A 55 -1.21 -7.71 11.98
CA THR A 55 -0.67 -6.36 12.26
C THR A 55 0.63 -6.07 11.52
N VAL A 56 1.21 -7.06 10.85
CA VAL A 56 2.45 -6.96 10.08
C VAL A 56 2.45 -5.79 9.09
N PRO A 57 1.36 -5.50 8.34
CA PRO A 57 1.36 -4.39 7.38
C PRO A 57 1.57 -3.01 8.01
N PHE A 58 1.31 -2.86 9.32
CA PHE A 58 1.43 -1.58 10.03
C PHE A 58 2.71 -1.45 10.85
N CYS A 59 3.52 -2.52 10.95
CA CYS A 59 4.78 -2.52 11.68
C CYS A 59 5.93 -2.12 10.74
N HIS A 60 6.94 -1.40 11.25
CA HIS A 60 8.04 -0.87 10.43
C HIS A 60 9.38 -1.00 11.15
N GLY A 61 10.36 -1.63 10.48
CA GLY A 61 11.75 -1.76 10.94
C GLY A 61 11.94 -2.53 12.25
N TYR A 62 13.22 -2.72 12.61
CA TYR A 62 13.61 -3.47 13.81
C TYR A 62 14.36 -2.60 14.81
N SER A 63 15.22 -1.70 14.32
CA SER A 63 15.84 -0.63 15.12
C SER A 63 15.11 0.69 14.87
N THR A 64 15.14 1.61 15.84
CA THR A 64 14.49 2.93 15.72
C THR A 64 14.85 3.65 14.42
N THR A 65 16.12 3.64 14.02
CA THR A 65 16.57 4.25 12.76
C THR A 65 15.95 3.59 11.54
N THR A 66 16.00 2.25 11.45
CA THR A 66 15.39 1.52 10.32
C THR A 66 13.87 1.67 10.28
N THR A 67 13.22 1.73 11.44
CA THR A 67 11.79 1.98 11.59
C THR A 67 11.40 3.34 11.01
N ILE A 68 12.13 4.40 11.37
CA ILE A 68 11.85 5.75 10.88
C ILE A 68 12.07 5.84 9.37
N ILE A 69 13.20 5.35 8.87
CA ILE A 69 13.52 5.40 7.43
C ILE A 69 12.49 4.61 6.61
N HIS A 70 12.16 3.39 7.04
CA HIS A 70 11.18 2.55 6.36
C HIS A 70 9.79 3.20 6.37
N LEU A 71 9.35 3.72 7.52
CA LEU A 71 8.06 4.40 7.62
C LEU A 71 8.01 5.64 6.72
N LEU A 72 9.04 6.49 6.73
CA LEU A 72 9.09 7.68 5.86
C LEU A 72 9.03 7.30 4.38
N ALA A 73 9.79 6.30 3.95
CA ALA A 73 9.73 5.78 2.58
C ALA A 73 8.32 5.31 2.22
N ASN A 74 7.69 4.51 3.09
CA ASN A 74 6.32 4.04 2.88
C ASN A 74 5.32 5.18 2.83
N VAL A 75 5.37 6.16 3.74
CA VAL A 75 4.47 7.32 3.75
C VAL A 75 4.58 8.13 2.46
N VAL A 76 5.80 8.39 1.99
CA VAL A 76 6.03 9.09 0.72
C VAL A 76 5.43 8.30 -0.44
N LEU A 77 5.76 7.01 -0.56
CA LEU A 77 5.23 6.17 -1.64
C LEU A 77 3.69 6.05 -1.58
N PHE A 78 3.13 5.93 -0.38
CA PHE A 78 1.69 5.90 -0.16
C PHE A 78 1.02 7.21 -0.62
N TYR A 79 1.64 8.35 -0.31
CA TYR A 79 1.16 9.65 -0.77
C TYR A 79 1.17 9.77 -2.29
N PHE A 80 2.22 9.33 -2.98
CA PHE A 80 2.29 9.43 -4.44
C PHE A 80 1.42 8.40 -5.18
N VAL A 81 1.39 7.15 -4.71
CA VAL A 81 0.75 6.03 -5.42
C VAL A 81 -0.68 5.83 -4.92
N ALA A 82 -0.85 5.59 -3.63
CA ALA A 82 -2.14 5.20 -3.05
C ALA A 82 -3.14 6.35 -3.07
N SER A 83 -2.71 7.55 -2.66
CA SER A 83 -3.60 8.70 -2.60
C SER A 83 -4.13 9.09 -3.98
N PHE A 84 -3.27 9.04 -4.99
CA PHE A 84 -3.65 9.31 -6.36
C PHE A 84 -4.57 8.22 -6.91
N LEU A 85 -4.26 6.94 -6.66
CA LEU A 85 -5.12 5.84 -7.06
C LEU A 85 -6.52 5.96 -6.44
N GLU A 86 -6.61 6.23 -5.13
CA GLU A 86 -7.89 6.43 -4.42
C GLU A 86 -8.73 7.55 -5.06
N LYS A 87 -8.10 8.67 -5.45
CA LYS A 87 -8.81 9.75 -6.16
C LYS A 87 -9.41 9.28 -7.48
N VAL A 88 -8.70 8.44 -8.23
CA VAL A 88 -9.15 7.93 -9.53
C VAL A 88 -10.26 6.88 -9.38
N ILE A 89 -10.08 5.89 -8.51
CA ILE A 89 -10.99 4.73 -8.42
C ILE A 89 -12.11 4.90 -7.41
N GLY A 90 -12.03 5.90 -6.54
CA GLY A 90 -12.96 6.10 -5.43
C GLY A 90 -12.58 5.30 -4.18
N SER A 91 -12.88 5.87 -3.01
CA SER A 91 -12.52 5.32 -1.71
C SER A 91 -13.10 3.92 -1.45
N PHE A 92 -14.29 3.60 -1.97
CA PHE A 92 -14.86 2.27 -1.77
C PHE A 92 -14.06 1.18 -2.48
N ARG A 93 -13.75 1.38 -3.76
CA ARG A 93 -12.96 0.41 -4.56
C ARG A 93 -11.53 0.34 -4.07
N PHE A 94 -10.98 1.47 -3.64
CA PHE A 94 -9.67 1.52 -2.99
C PHE A 94 -9.65 0.70 -1.69
N LEU A 95 -10.67 0.81 -0.84
CA LEU A 95 -10.79 -0.01 0.38
C LEU A 95 -10.93 -1.50 0.04
N VAL A 96 -11.73 -1.87 -0.96
CA VAL A 96 -11.86 -3.27 -1.41
C VAL A 96 -10.50 -3.81 -1.88
N ALA A 97 -9.78 -3.07 -2.73
CA ALA A 97 -8.45 -3.46 -3.19
C ALA A 97 -7.46 -3.57 -2.01
N THR A 98 -7.54 -2.65 -1.04
CA THR A 98 -6.75 -2.68 0.19
C THR A 98 -7.01 -3.96 0.98
N LEU A 99 -8.28 -4.32 1.22
CA LEU A 99 -8.66 -5.50 2.00
C LEU A 99 -8.22 -6.80 1.30
N ILE A 100 -8.40 -6.90 -0.01
CA ILE A 100 -7.94 -8.07 -0.79
C ILE A 100 -6.41 -8.18 -0.71
N SER A 101 -5.68 -7.07 -0.91
CA SER A 101 -4.23 -7.04 -0.80
C SER A 101 -3.74 -7.37 0.61
N TYR A 102 -4.43 -6.87 1.63
CA TYR A 102 -4.12 -7.09 3.04
C TYR A 102 -4.27 -8.57 3.40
N VAL A 103 -5.38 -9.20 3.01
CA VAL A 103 -5.60 -10.64 3.22
C VAL A 103 -4.55 -11.46 2.46
N ALA A 104 -4.31 -11.16 1.17
CA ALA A 104 -3.32 -11.85 0.37
C ALA A 104 -1.92 -11.75 1.01
N TYR A 105 -1.52 -10.55 1.46
CA TYR A 105 -0.24 -10.34 2.13
C TYR A 105 -0.14 -11.19 3.41
N ILE A 106 -1.14 -11.18 4.27
CA ILE A 106 -1.14 -11.99 5.50
C ILE A 106 -1.04 -13.49 5.20
N LEU A 107 -1.75 -13.96 4.17
CA LEU A 107 -1.71 -15.36 3.76
C LEU A 107 -0.33 -15.75 3.25
N ILE A 108 0.28 -14.97 2.36
CA ILE A 108 1.65 -15.21 1.87
C ILE A 108 2.63 -15.19 3.04
N HIS A 109 2.50 -14.19 3.91
CA HIS A 109 3.32 -14.05 5.10
C HIS A 109 3.21 -15.27 6.02
N ARG A 110 2.01 -15.88 6.12
CA ARG A 110 1.79 -17.10 6.91
C ARG A 110 2.34 -18.34 6.21
N LEU A 111 2.04 -18.52 4.93
CA LEU A 111 2.39 -19.73 4.16
C LEU A 111 3.91 -19.87 3.97
N LEU A 112 4.58 -18.75 3.71
CA LEU A 112 6.03 -18.72 3.50
C LEU A 112 6.81 -18.42 4.79
N LEU A 113 6.12 -18.38 5.93
CA LEU A 113 6.70 -18.07 7.25
C LEU A 113 7.60 -16.84 7.22
N MET A 114 7.20 -15.83 6.44
CA MET A 114 7.96 -14.59 6.33
C MET A 114 8.00 -13.89 7.70
N ILE A 115 9.02 -13.05 7.86
CA ILE A 115 9.28 -12.25 9.05
C ILE A 115 9.29 -10.74 8.65
N GLY A 116 9.02 -10.39 7.39
CA GLY A 116 8.97 -9.01 6.89
C GLY A 116 7.77 -8.21 7.38
N HIS A 117 7.81 -6.89 7.25
CA HIS A 117 6.74 -6.02 7.74
C HIS A 117 6.65 -4.71 6.95
N GLY A 118 5.51 -4.04 7.05
CA GLY A 118 5.29 -2.72 6.47
C GLY A 118 4.28 -2.71 5.33
N LEU A 119 3.98 -1.51 4.85
CA LEU A 119 2.95 -1.25 3.85
C LEU A 119 3.40 -1.57 2.42
N THR A 120 4.66 -1.92 2.19
CA THR A 120 5.23 -2.09 0.85
C THR A 120 4.45 -3.05 -0.04
N PRO A 121 4.01 -4.24 0.40
CA PRO A 121 3.19 -5.11 -0.44
C PRO A 121 1.85 -4.46 -0.86
N LEU A 122 1.19 -3.71 0.02
CA LEU A 122 -0.02 -2.95 -0.35
C LEU A 122 0.31 -1.86 -1.37
N ILE A 123 1.43 -1.14 -1.19
CA ILE A 123 1.92 -0.14 -2.15
C ILE A 123 2.18 -0.78 -3.52
N MET A 124 2.74 -1.99 -3.56
CA MET A 124 2.95 -2.75 -4.80
C MET A 124 1.63 -3.10 -5.47
N THR A 125 0.59 -3.49 -4.73
CA THR A 125 -0.77 -3.67 -5.30
C THR A 125 -1.27 -2.37 -5.93
N TYR A 126 -1.15 -1.24 -5.24
CA TYR A 126 -1.60 0.04 -5.78
C TYR A 126 -0.80 0.43 -7.02
N SER A 127 0.50 0.15 -7.02
CA SER A 127 1.36 0.35 -8.17
C SER A 127 0.97 -0.51 -9.39
N GLY A 128 0.64 -1.78 -9.17
CA GLY A 128 0.11 -2.66 -10.21
C GLY A 128 -1.19 -2.10 -10.83
N MET A 129 -2.11 -1.62 -9.99
CA MET A 129 -3.33 -0.95 -10.47
C MET A 129 -3.02 0.36 -11.21
N MET A 130 -2.00 1.09 -10.78
CA MET A 130 -1.57 2.34 -11.39
C MET A 130 -1.09 2.17 -12.84
N PHE A 131 -0.48 1.03 -13.20
CA PHE A 131 -0.19 0.76 -14.61
C PHE A 131 -1.45 0.76 -15.48
N ILE A 132 -2.56 0.20 -14.99
CA ILE A 132 -3.83 0.20 -15.71
C ILE A 132 -4.41 1.62 -15.79
N VAL A 133 -4.30 2.42 -14.73
CA VAL A 133 -4.69 3.84 -14.76
C VAL A 133 -3.90 4.64 -15.78
N LEU A 134 -2.58 4.44 -15.85
CA LEU A 134 -1.70 5.11 -16.81
C LEU A 134 -2.01 4.66 -18.24
N PHE A 135 -2.20 3.36 -18.46
CA PHE A 135 -2.57 2.81 -19.76
C PHE A 135 -3.89 3.42 -20.25
N GLU A 136 -4.95 3.34 -19.44
CA GLU A 136 -6.26 3.92 -19.77
C GLU A 136 -6.19 5.46 -19.93
N GLY A 137 -5.37 6.14 -19.14
CA GLY A 137 -5.16 7.58 -19.26
C GLY A 137 -4.58 8.00 -20.60
N ARG A 138 -3.67 7.20 -21.19
CA ARG A 138 -3.09 7.45 -22.51
C ARG A 138 -4.13 7.36 -23.63
N TYR A 139 -5.07 6.41 -23.54
CA TYR A 139 -6.15 6.31 -24.54
C TYR A 139 -7.16 7.45 -24.45
N VAL A 140 -7.38 8.00 -23.26
CA VAL A 140 -8.39 9.03 -23.03
C VAL A 140 -7.90 10.43 -23.43
N LYS A 141 -6.59 10.69 -23.49
CA LYS A 141 -6.05 12.03 -23.74
C LYS A 141 -4.86 12.03 -24.71
N THR A 142 -5.02 12.66 -25.88
CA THR A 142 -4.05 12.68 -26.99
C THR A 142 -3.24 13.97 -27.15
N ASN A 143 -3.39 15.00 -26.29
CA ASN A 143 -2.69 16.30 -26.44
C ASN A 143 -1.46 16.48 -25.53
N THR A 144 -0.46 17.22 -26.02
CA THR A 144 0.94 17.34 -25.54
C THR A 144 1.15 17.87 -24.11
N VAL A 145 0.28 18.71 -23.54
CA VAL A 145 0.40 19.20 -22.13
C VAL A 145 0.07 18.10 -21.09
N PHE A 146 -0.27 16.90 -21.55
CA PHE A 146 -0.48 15.71 -20.73
C PHE A 146 0.82 15.01 -20.31
N ASP A 147 1.90 15.26 -21.03
CA ASP A 147 3.02 14.32 -21.15
C ASP A 147 3.94 14.33 -19.92
N ASP A 148 4.16 15.49 -19.29
CA ASP A 148 5.18 15.61 -18.24
C ASP A 148 4.83 14.85 -16.96
N TYR A 149 3.62 15.05 -16.40
CA TYR A 149 3.23 14.30 -15.20
C TYR A 149 2.93 12.83 -15.51
N TYR A 150 2.53 12.50 -16.74
CA TYR A 150 2.42 11.12 -17.20
C TYR A 150 3.77 10.42 -17.19
N LYS A 151 4.80 11.05 -17.75
CA LYS A 151 6.20 10.59 -17.70
C LYS A 151 6.70 10.49 -16.26
N THR A 152 6.41 11.46 -15.40
CA THR A 152 6.78 11.40 -13.98
C THR A 152 6.12 10.21 -13.27
N LEU A 153 4.81 9.98 -13.47
CA LEU A 153 4.15 8.81 -12.87
C LEU A 153 4.71 7.50 -13.41
N TRP A 154 5.02 7.40 -14.71
CA TRP A 154 5.70 6.24 -15.27
C TRP A 154 7.09 6.05 -14.69
N GLY A 155 7.87 7.13 -14.55
CA GLY A 155 9.18 7.10 -13.89
C GLY A 155 9.07 6.62 -12.45
N ILE A 156 8.07 7.09 -11.69
CA ILE A 156 7.77 6.61 -10.34
C ILE A 156 7.39 5.13 -10.36
N GLN A 157 6.56 4.65 -11.30
CA GLN A 157 6.22 3.21 -11.38
C GLN A 157 7.47 2.37 -11.70
N ILE A 158 8.25 2.76 -12.69
CA ILE A 158 9.48 2.04 -13.08
C ILE A 158 10.47 2.03 -11.91
N ALA A 159 10.71 3.19 -11.29
CA ALA A 159 11.58 3.29 -10.11
C ALA A 159 11.06 2.43 -8.97
N LEU A 160 9.75 2.41 -8.70
CA LEU A 160 9.19 1.56 -7.66
C LEU A 160 9.40 0.07 -7.97
N TRP A 161 9.21 -0.38 -9.21
CA TRP A 161 9.38 -1.80 -9.55
C TRP A 161 10.84 -2.24 -9.67
N LEU A 162 11.78 -1.32 -9.91
CA LEU A 162 13.22 -1.63 -9.99
C LEU A 162 13.94 -1.41 -8.66
N VAL A 163 13.66 -0.31 -7.98
CA VAL A 163 14.38 0.15 -6.78
C VAL A 163 13.76 -0.42 -5.51
N ALA A 164 12.42 -0.51 -5.41
CA ALA A 164 11.79 -1.00 -4.19
C ALA A 164 12.21 -2.44 -3.86
N PRO A 165 12.24 -3.40 -4.82
CA PRO A 165 12.70 -4.74 -4.52
C PRO A 165 14.13 -4.77 -3.98
N VAL A 166 15.02 -3.94 -4.52
CA VAL A 166 16.42 -3.87 -4.05
C VAL A 166 16.49 -3.23 -2.66
N VAL A 167 15.89 -2.06 -2.46
CA VAL A 167 15.95 -1.31 -1.20
C VAL A 167 15.26 -2.07 -0.06
N PHE A 168 14.10 -2.68 -0.30
CA PHE A 168 13.36 -3.43 0.71
C PHE A 168 13.90 -4.85 0.94
N SER A 169 14.83 -5.33 0.10
CA SER A 169 15.62 -6.53 0.41
C SER A 169 16.83 -6.23 1.30
N ILE A 170 17.32 -4.99 1.28
CA ILE A 170 18.50 -4.54 2.05
C ILE A 170 18.09 -4.02 3.43
N ILE A 171 16.92 -3.40 3.56
CA ILE A 171 16.32 -3.10 4.87
C ILE A 171 15.96 -4.47 5.47
N PRO A 172 16.67 -4.94 6.51
CA PRO A 172 16.77 -6.35 6.82
C PRO A 172 15.39 -6.87 7.21
N ILE A 173 14.70 -7.52 6.27
CA ILE A 173 13.66 -8.47 6.59
C ILE A 173 14.44 -9.64 7.16
N TYR A 174 14.41 -9.81 8.49
CA TYR A 174 14.97 -11.00 9.11
C TYR A 174 14.38 -12.19 8.37
N PHE A 175 15.21 -13.11 7.96
CA PHE A 175 14.82 -14.43 7.50
C PHE A 175 15.63 -15.37 8.37
N ASP A 176 15.05 -16.53 8.66
CA ASP A 176 15.71 -17.60 9.43
C ASP A 176 17.20 -17.63 9.09
N ALA A 177 18.04 -17.54 10.12
CA ALA A 177 19.48 -17.26 10.01
C ALA A 177 20.22 -18.25 9.08
N GLN A 178 19.54 -19.33 8.69
CA GLN A 178 19.97 -20.40 7.79
C GLN A 178 19.77 -20.11 6.29
N SER A 179 19.02 -19.08 5.89
CA SER A 179 18.80 -18.76 4.46
C SER A 179 19.98 -18.00 3.85
N ASP A 180 20.43 -18.41 2.66
CA ASP A 180 21.46 -17.71 1.89
C ASP A 180 20.98 -16.33 1.40
N LEU A 181 21.90 -15.45 1.00
CA LEU A 181 21.60 -14.07 0.59
C LEU A 181 20.58 -14.02 -0.57
N VAL A 182 20.67 -14.97 -1.51
CA VAL A 182 19.76 -15.06 -2.65
C VAL A 182 18.36 -15.48 -2.20
N GLY A 183 18.24 -16.48 -1.34
CA GLY A 183 16.97 -16.89 -0.73
C GLY A 183 16.30 -15.75 0.02
N LYS A 184 17.07 -14.93 0.74
CA LYS A 184 16.57 -13.72 1.44
C LYS A 184 16.01 -12.68 0.48
N ILE A 185 16.69 -12.41 -0.63
CA ILE A 185 16.21 -11.46 -1.65
C ILE A 185 14.93 -12.00 -2.34
N VAL A 186 14.90 -13.28 -2.68
CA VAL A 186 13.75 -13.90 -3.36
C VAL A 186 12.53 -13.93 -2.45
N LEU A 187 12.67 -14.41 -1.21
CA LEU A 187 11.58 -14.45 -0.23
C LEU A 187 11.14 -13.03 0.16
N GLY A 188 12.10 -12.11 0.38
CA GLY A 188 11.85 -10.71 0.73
C GLY A 188 10.98 -9.98 -0.30
N ASN A 189 11.10 -10.36 -1.58
CA ASN A 189 10.33 -9.76 -2.66
C ASN A 189 9.10 -10.56 -3.09
N THR A 190 8.93 -11.79 -2.60
CA THR A 190 7.80 -12.63 -3.03
C THR A 190 6.46 -11.95 -2.74
N ALA A 191 6.28 -11.40 -1.53
CA ALA A 191 5.08 -10.64 -1.19
C ALA A 191 4.91 -9.39 -2.07
N HIS A 192 6.00 -8.68 -2.40
CA HIS A 192 5.97 -7.51 -3.29
C HIS A 192 5.48 -7.88 -4.69
N PHE A 193 6.05 -8.91 -5.31
CA PHE A 193 5.67 -9.33 -6.65
C PHE A 193 4.26 -9.89 -6.71
N VAL A 194 3.88 -10.76 -5.77
CA VAL A 194 2.53 -11.33 -5.75
C VAL A 194 1.48 -10.24 -5.57
N CYS A 195 1.70 -9.30 -4.64
CA CYS A 195 0.81 -8.15 -4.47
C CYS A 195 0.82 -7.23 -5.70
N GLY A 196 1.97 -7.01 -6.34
CA GLY A 196 2.06 -6.26 -7.60
C GLY A 196 1.23 -6.86 -8.73
N ILE A 197 1.32 -8.19 -8.93
CA ILE A 197 0.52 -8.93 -9.91
C ILE A 197 -0.97 -8.86 -9.55
N LEU A 198 -1.32 -9.07 -8.29
CA LEU A 198 -2.68 -8.90 -7.79
C LEU A 198 -3.21 -7.49 -8.11
N GLY A 199 -2.38 -6.46 -7.96
CA GLY A 199 -2.69 -5.09 -8.34
C GLY A 199 -3.04 -4.95 -9.81
N ILE A 200 -2.27 -5.55 -10.71
CA ILE A 200 -2.56 -5.54 -12.15
C ILE A 200 -3.91 -6.21 -12.42
N LEU A 201 -4.18 -7.37 -11.81
CA LEU A 201 -5.45 -8.09 -11.96
C LEU A 201 -6.64 -7.27 -11.45
N LEU A 202 -6.53 -6.67 -10.27
CA LEU A 202 -7.55 -5.77 -9.72
C LEU A 202 -7.75 -4.52 -10.61
N GLY A 203 -6.66 -4.01 -11.19
CA GLY A 203 -6.72 -2.93 -12.18
C GLY A 203 -7.55 -3.33 -13.41
N PHE A 204 -7.39 -4.55 -13.92
CA PHE A 204 -8.23 -5.08 -15.00
C PHE A 204 -9.70 -5.23 -14.57
N VAL A 205 -9.97 -5.75 -13.37
CA VAL A 205 -11.33 -5.86 -12.82
C VAL A 205 -12.01 -4.49 -12.76
N PHE A 206 -11.30 -3.45 -12.32
CA PHE A 206 -11.84 -2.09 -12.23
C PHE A 206 -11.62 -1.23 -13.48
N ARG A 207 -11.12 -1.81 -14.58
CA ARG A 207 -10.72 -1.08 -15.80
C ARG A 207 -11.83 -0.19 -16.36
N ASN A 208 -13.04 -0.72 -16.49
CA ASN A 208 -14.18 0.03 -17.02
C ASN A 208 -14.53 1.24 -16.15
N HIS A 209 -14.42 1.07 -14.82
CA HIS A 209 -14.63 2.16 -13.88
C HIS A 209 -13.53 3.22 -13.98
N ILE A 210 -12.26 2.80 -14.00
CA ILE A 210 -11.09 3.67 -14.19
C ILE A 210 -11.28 4.52 -15.45
N ARG A 211 -11.56 3.89 -16.60
CA ARG A 211 -11.80 4.59 -17.87
C ARG A 211 -12.93 5.61 -17.73
N LYS A 212 -14.07 5.23 -17.15
CA LYS A 212 -15.21 6.13 -16.95
C LYS A 212 -14.81 7.38 -16.14
N LYS A 213 -14.05 7.21 -15.05
CA LYS A 213 -13.59 8.31 -14.18
C LYS A 213 -12.59 9.22 -14.89
N LEU A 214 -11.65 8.65 -15.65
CA LEU A 214 -10.68 9.41 -16.44
C LEU A 214 -11.38 10.21 -17.56
N VAL A 215 -12.36 9.62 -18.26
CA VAL A 215 -13.18 10.33 -19.26
C VAL A 215 -14.02 11.44 -18.61
N GLN A 216 -14.63 11.16 -17.47
CA GLN A 216 -15.36 12.17 -16.69
C GLN A 216 -14.46 13.36 -16.38
N TYR A 217 -13.25 13.10 -15.90
CA TYR A 217 -12.30 14.16 -15.57
C TYR A 217 -11.88 14.96 -16.81
N THR A 218 -11.58 14.28 -17.93
CA THR A 218 -11.19 14.95 -19.17
C THR A 218 -12.28 15.93 -19.65
N ARG A 219 -13.55 15.50 -19.60
CA ARG A 219 -14.71 16.26 -20.08
C ARG A 219 -15.16 17.35 -19.10
N LYS A 220 -15.23 17.04 -17.81
CA LYS A 220 -15.87 17.90 -16.79
C LYS A 220 -14.88 18.56 -15.81
N LYS A 221 -13.59 18.19 -15.85
CA LYS A 221 -12.54 18.68 -14.94
C LYS A 221 -12.79 18.37 -13.46
N TYR A 222 -13.58 17.34 -13.17
CA TYR A 222 -13.75 16.79 -11.82
C TYR A 222 -14.11 15.30 -11.91
N ILE A 223 -13.80 14.55 -10.85
CA ILE A 223 -14.30 13.19 -10.61
C ILE A 223 -15.38 13.27 -9.53
N LYS A 224 -16.54 12.66 -9.80
CA LYS A 224 -17.61 12.55 -8.79
C LYS A 224 -17.43 11.25 -8.01
N HIS A 225 -17.30 11.32 -6.70
CA HIS A 225 -17.38 10.15 -5.82
C HIS A 225 -18.84 9.84 -5.48
N ASP A 226 -19.15 8.56 -5.28
CA ASP A 226 -20.49 8.11 -4.94
C ASP A 226 -20.69 8.04 -3.41
N TRP A 227 -21.92 7.76 -2.97
CA TRP A 227 -22.22 7.67 -1.54
C TRP A 227 -21.41 6.57 -0.83
N MET A 228 -21.08 5.48 -1.51
CA MET A 228 -20.27 4.42 -0.92
C MET A 228 -18.82 4.88 -0.71
N ASP A 229 -18.27 5.65 -1.66
CA ASP A 229 -16.96 6.29 -1.51
C ASP A 229 -16.93 7.20 -0.26
N ASP A 230 -17.99 7.99 -0.04
CA ASP A 230 -18.11 8.87 1.13
C ASP A 230 -18.20 8.12 2.47
N LYS A 231 -18.66 6.86 2.45
CA LYS A 231 -18.77 6.02 3.66
C LYS A 231 -17.58 5.10 3.89
N ALA A 232 -16.81 4.77 2.84
CA ALA A 232 -15.71 3.81 2.90
C ALA A 232 -14.66 4.13 3.98
N TRP A 233 -14.36 5.41 4.20
CA TRP A 233 -13.39 5.80 5.22
C TRP A 233 -13.81 5.45 6.65
N TYR A 234 -15.12 5.44 6.98
CA TYR A 234 -15.58 4.98 8.29
C TYR A 234 -15.21 3.51 8.53
N PHE A 235 -15.37 2.66 7.50
CA PHE A 235 -14.98 1.25 7.57
C PHE A 235 -13.47 1.08 7.70
N SER A 236 -12.67 2.00 7.15
CA SER A 236 -11.21 1.94 7.26
C SER A 236 -10.70 2.17 8.70
N PHE A 237 -11.48 2.80 9.58
CA PHE A 237 -11.15 2.84 11.02
C PHE A 237 -11.17 1.46 11.67
N GLY A 238 -11.77 0.45 11.03
CA GLY A 238 -11.67 -0.93 11.46
C GLY A 238 -10.23 -1.41 11.63
N PHE A 239 -9.27 -0.90 10.84
CA PHE A 239 -7.85 -1.20 11.02
C PHE A 239 -7.31 -0.66 12.34
N MET A 240 -7.60 0.61 12.67
CA MET A 240 -7.20 1.21 13.95
C MET A 240 -7.86 0.52 15.13
N LEU A 241 -9.17 0.29 15.04
CA LEU A 241 -9.94 -0.37 16.09
C LEU A 241 -9.40 -1.78 16.35
N PHE A 242 -9.07 -2.54 15.30
CA PHE A 242 -8.45 -3.86 15.43
C PHE A 242 -7.11 -3.79 16.19
N LEU A 243 -6.24 -2.82 15.85
CA LEU A 243 -4.96 -2.67 16.55
C LEU A 243 -5.13 -2.31 18.03
N ILE A 244 -6.11 -1.47 18.37
CA ILE A 244 -6.42 -1.07 19.74
C ILE A 244 -7.02 -2.25 20.52
N LEU A 245 -8.04 -2.91 19.98
CA LEU A 245 -8.71 -4.04 20.63
C LEU A 245 -7.74 -5.17 20.94
N LYS A 246 -6.76 -5.38 20.07
CA LYS A 246 -5.73 -6.39 20.26
C LYS A 246 -4.87 -6.16 21.51
N ILE A 247 -4.74 -4.94 22.01
CA ILE A 247 -4.07 -4.66 23.29
C ILE A 247 -4.77 -5.39 24.45
N PHE A 248 -6.11 -5.51 24.38
CA PHE A 248 -6.95 -6.10 25.43
C PHE A 248 -7.20 -7.60 25.26
N LEU A 249 -6.73 -8.21 24.17
CA LEU A 249 -6.86 -9.65 23.94
C LEU A 249 -5.73 -10.46 24.64
N PHE A 250 -5.04 -9.83 25.59
CA PHE A 250 -3.95 -10.38 26.40
C PHE A 250 -4.17 -10.08 27.88
#